data_AF-A0A832J2K2-F1
#
_entry.id   AF-A0A832J2K2-F1
#
_cell.length_a   1.000
_cell.length_b   1.000
_cell.length_c   1.000
_cell.angle_alpha   90.00
_cell.angle_beta   90.00
_cell.angle_gamma   90.00
#
_symmetry.space_group_name_H-M   'P 1'
#
loop_
_entity.id
_entity.type
_entity.pdbx_description
1 polymer ?
#
loop_
_entity_poly.entity_id
_entity_poly.type
_entity_poly.pdbx_seq_one_letter_code
_entity_poly.pdbx_strand_id
1 'polypeptide(L)'
;LQVAKQLIDDCIHAWTEGSRSEIQVLINDAFQVDKEGRVSTTRILGLKRLDINDRKWQKAMRAISDSMQVAGSKTYVRIYERVGNTDEYRPITLDVAAL
;
A
#
# COMPACT_ATOMS: atom_id res chain seq x y z
N LEU A 1 -5.31 5.56 -7.71
CA LEU A 1 -4.63 4.23 -7.82
C LEU A 1 -4.56 3.70 -9.25
N GLN A 2 -5.59 3.88 -10.10
CA GLN A 2 -5.52 3.50 -11.52
C GLN A 2 -4.33 4.14 -12.27
N VAL A 3 -4.04 5.42 -11.99
CA VAL A 3 -2.91 6.16 -12.60
C VAL A 3 -1.56 5.56 -12.23
N ALA A 4 -1.42 5.02 -11.02
CA ALA A 4 -0.21 4.36 -10.56
C ALA A 4 0.10 3.09 -11.36
N LYS A 5 -0.96 2.34 -11.67
CA LYS A 5 -0.88 1.14 -12.51
C LYS A 5 -0.31 1.47 -13.88
N GLN A 6 -0.89 2.47 -14.54
CA GLN A 6 -0.52 2.83 -15.91
C GLN A 6 0.96 3.22 -16.01
N LEU A 7 1.47 4.03 -15.08
CA LEU A 7 2.87 4.45 -15.09
C LEU A 7 3.85 3.28 -14.89
N ILE A 8 3.47 2.28 -14.10
CA ILE A 8 4.25 1.06 -13.89
C ILE A 8 4.18 0.16 -15.13
N ASP A 9 2.99 -0.02 -15.70
CA ASP A 9 2.77 -0.79 -16.93
C ASP A 9 3.60 -0.22 -18.08
N ASP A 10 3.65 1.11 -18.23
CA ASP A 10 4.47 1.77 -19.27
C ASP A 10 5.97 1.50 -19.11
N CYS A 11 6.47 1.44 -17.86
CA CYS A 11 7.87 1.09 -17.59
C CYS A 11 8.15 -0.38 -17.95
N ILE A 12 7.26 -1.27 -17.54
CA ILE A 12 7.36 -2.70 -17.82
C ILE A 12 7.32 -2.96 -19.32
N HIS A 13 6.40 -2.34 -20.05
CA HIS A 13 6.31 -2.47 -21.49
C HIS A 13 7.58 -1.98 -22.19
N ALA A 14 8.16 -0.87 -21.74
CA ALA A 14 9.42 -0.38 -22.30
C ALA A 14 10.60 -1.34 -22.01
N TRP A 15 10.67 -1.95 -20.83
CA TRP A 15 11.76 -2.88 -20.49
C TRP A 15 11.60 -4.27 -21.11
N THR A 16 10.38 -4.65 -21.47
CA THR A 16 10.06 -5.94 -22.09
C THR A 16 9.98 -5.85 -23.62
N GLU A 17 10.26 -4.68 -24.20
CA GLU A 17 10.31 -4.50 -25.64
C GLU A 17 11.34 -5.45 -26.28
N GLY A 18 10.92 -6.21 -27.29
CA GLY A 18 11.75 -7.23 -27.94
C GLY A 18 11.94 -8.53 -27.14
N SER A 19 11.40 -8.64 -25.93
CA SER A 19 11.34 -9.91 -25.19
C SER A 19 10.32 -10.87 -25.79
N ARG A 20 10.51 -12.18 -25.56
CA ARG A 20 9.57 -13.21 -26.03
C ARG A 20 8.19 -13.01 -25.39
N SER A 21 7.14 -13.36 -26.12
CA SER A 21 5.75 -13.21 -25.65
C SER A 21 5.49 -13.95 -24.33
N GLU A 22 6.14 -15.10 -24.10
CA GLU A 22 6.01 -15.83 -22.84
C GLU A 22 6.54 -15.01 -21.64
N ILE A 23 7.64 -14.27 -21.83
CA ILE A 23 8.20 -13.39 -20.79
C ILE A 23 7.26 -12.23 -20.51
N GLN A 24 6.69 -11.63 -21.55
CA GLN A 24 5.72 -10.55 -21.40
C GLN A 24 4.48 -11.02 -20.63
N VAL A 25 3.97 -12.22 -20.92
CA VAL A 25 2.84 -12.82 -20.21
C VAL A 25 3.17 -13.05 -18.74
N LEU A 26 4.33 -13.63 -18.42
CA LEU A 26 4.75 -13.87 -17.03
C LEU A 26 4.90 -12.57 -16.23
N ILE A 27 5.48 -11.54 -16.85
CA ILE A 27 5.64 -10.25 -16.19
C ILE A 27 4.28 -9.57 -15.99
N ASN A 28 3.42 -9.56 -17.02
CA ASN A 28 2.08 -8.98 -16.89
C ASN A 28 1.23 -9.70 -15.83
N ASP A 29 1.33 -11.02 -15.71
CA ASP A 29 0.66 -11.80 -14.67
C ASP A 29 1.21 -11.49 -13.28
N ALA A 30 2.54 -11.45 -13.13
CA ALA A 30 3.20 -11.10 -11.86
C ALA A 30 2.85 -9.69 -11.36
N PHE A 31 2.56 -8.77 -12.29
CA PHE A 31 2.16 -7.40 -12.02
C PHE A 31 0.65 -7.15 -12.03
N GLN A 32 -0.19 -8.10 -12.48
CA GLN A 32 -1.62 -8.05 -12.25
C GLN A 32 -1.90 -8.25 -10.76
N VAL A 33 -2.78 -7.42 -10.22
CA VAL A 33 -2.98 -7.28 -8.79
C VAL A 33 -4.46 -7.17 -8.50
N ASP A 34 -4.84 -8.06 -7.59
CA ASP A 34 -6.17 -8.46 -7.15
C ASP A 34 -7.14 -8.93 -8.25
N LYS A 35 -8.18 -9.67 -7.82
CA LYS A 35 -9.20 -10.24 -8.72
C LYS A 35 -10.05 -9.16 -9.42
N GLU A 36 -9.89 -7.90 -9.04
CA GLU A 36 -10.69 -6.77 -9.49
C GLU A 36 -9.88 -5.79 -10.36
N GLY A 37 -8.61 -6.11 -10.65
CA GLY A 37 -7.72 -5.30 -11.49
C GLY A 37 -7.19 -4.04 -10.79
N ARG A 38 -7.23 -3.98 -9.46
CA ARG A 38 -6.78 -2.82 -8.67
C ARG A 38 -5.41 -3.07 -8.05
N VAL A 39 -4.55 -2.07 -8.14
CA VAL A 39 -3.21 -2.17 -7.57
C VAL A 39 -3.25 -2.07 -6.06
N SER A 40 -2.87 -3.16 -5.38
CA SER A 40 -2.69 -3.20 -3.93
C SER A 40 -1.66 -2.17 -3.48
N THR A 41 -2.07 -1.25 -2.59
CA THR A 41 -1.19 -0.23 -2.00
C THR A 41 0.05 -0.84 -1.34
N THR A 42 -0.09 -1.98 -0.67
CA THR A 42 1.03 -2.71 -0.06
C THR A 42 2.08 -3.13 -1.09
N ARG A 43 1.65 -3.58 -2.28
CA ARG A 43 2.56 -3.97 -3.36
C ARG A 43 3.27 -2.77 -3.97
N ILE A 44 2.56 -1.67 -4.21
CA ILE A 44 3.18 -0.40 -4.65
C ILE A 44 4.27 0.04 -3.68
N LEU A 45 3.97 0.02 -2.38
CA LEU A 45 4.95 0.37 -1.35
C LEU A 45 6.13 -0.60 -1.32
N GLY A 46 5.91 -1.88 -1.65
CA GLY A 46 6.96 -2.86 -1.87
C GLY A 46 7.85 -2.53 -3.06
N LEU A 47 7.26 -2.20 -4.22
CA LEU A 47 7.98 -1.82 -5.44
C LEU A 47 8.86 -0.59 -5.24
N LYS A 48 8.38 0.39 -4.46
CA LYS A 48 9.15 1.59 -4.12
C LYS A 48 10.45 1.28 -3.36
N ARG A 49 10.57 0.11 -2.70
CA ARG A 49 11.78 -0.31 -1.99
C ARG A 49 12.86 -0.85 -2.93
N LEU A 50 12.53 -1.16 -4.18
CA LEU A 50 13.48 -1.63 -5.17
C LEU A 50 14.36 -0.46 -5.63
N ASP A 51 15.67 -0.63 -5.56
CA ASP A 51 16.63 0.36 -6.04
C ASP A 51 16.80 0.22 -7.55
N ILE A 52 15.96 0.94 -8.29
CA ILE A 52 15.95 0.94 -9.76
C ILE A 52 16.31 2.35 -10.25
N ASN A 53 17.44 2.44 -10.95
CA ASN A 53 18.01 3.69 -11.48
C ASN A 53 17.47 4.06 -12.87
N ASP A 54 16.18 3.90 -13.10
CA ASP A 54 15.50 4.32 -14.32
C ASP A 54 14.72 5.62 -14.08
N ARG A 55 14.90 6.60 -14.97
CA ARG A 55 14.27 7.92 -14.83
C ARG A 55 12.75 7.88 -14.91
N LYS A 56 12.17 7.04 -15.77
CA LYS A 56 10.71 6.88 -15.88
C LYS A 56 10.17 6.18 -14.64
N TRP A 57 10.86 5.15 -14.15
CA TRP A 57 10.52 4.46 -12.90
C TRP A 57 10.51 5.40 -11.69
N GLN A 58 11.57 6.17 -11.49
CA GLN A 58 11.65 7.13 -10.39
C GLN A 58 10.54 8.20 -10.48
N LYS A 59 10.24 8.68 -11.68
CA LYS A 59 9.12 9.61 -11.91
C LYS A 59 7.78 8.96 -11.58
N ALA A 60 7.58 7.70 -11.97
CA ALA A 60 6.38 6.94 -11.64
C ALA A 60 6.23 6.79 -10.11
N MET A 61 7.26 6.30 -9.41
CA MET A 61 7.22 6.12 -7.95
C MET A 61 7.00 7.41 -7.18
N ARG A 62 7.54 8.55 -7.67
CA ARG A 62 7.26 9.87 -7.12
C ARG A 62 5.80 10.28 -7.32
N ALA A 63 5.29 10.24 -8.56
CA ALA A 63 3.90 10.59 -8.86
C ALA A 63 2.89 9.74 -8.06
N ILE A 64 3.20 8.46 -7.88
CA ILE A 64 2.39 7.56 -7.06
C ILE A 64 2.42 7.98 -5.60
N SER A 65 3.61 8.27 -5.05
CA SER A 65 3.76 8.76 -3.67
C SER A 65 2.99 10.06 -3.43
N ASP A 66 3.03 10.99 -4.38
CA ASP A 66 2.33 12.27 -4.30
C ASP A 66 0.81 12.09 -4.33
N SER A 67 0.32 11.02 -4.99
CA SER A 67 -1.10 10.68 -5.05
C SER A 67 -1.62 9.91 -3.83
N MET A 68 -0.74 9.43 -2.95
CA MET A 68 -1.15 8.69 -1.76
C MET A 68 -1.57 9.65 -0.65
N GLN A 69 -2.81 9.51 -0.20
CA GLN A 69 -3.30 10.21 0.99
C GLN A 69 -3.48 9.19 2.13
N VAL A 70 -3.09 9.58 3.34
CA VAL A 70 -3.36 8.78 4.54
C VAL A 70 -4.86 8.89 4.81
N ALA A 71 -5.61 7.80 4.59
CA ALA A 71 -7.06 7.76 4.79
C ALA A 71 -7.49 7.97 6.26
N GLY A 72 -6.56 7.86 7.20
CA GLY A 72 -6.76 8.16 8.61
C GLY A 72 -5.68 7.52 9.48
N SER A 73 -5.49 8.04 10.68
CA SER A 73 -4.75 7.35 11.74
C SER A 73 -5.76 6.83 12.76
N LYS A 74 -5.51 5.65 13.33
CA LYS A 74 -6.34 5.11 14.43
C LYS A 74 -5.68 5.52 15.75
N THR A 75 -6.29 6.45 16.49
CA THR A 75 -5.86 6.76 17.85
C THR A 75 -6.23 5.61 18.76
N TYR A 76 -5.22 4.98 19.37
CA TYR A 76 -5.45 3.89 20.33
C TYR A 76 -5.57 4.49 21.74
N VAL A 77 -6.79 4.50 22.28
CA VAL A 77 -7.09 5.02 23.63
C VAL A 77 -7.28 3.85 24.59
N ARG A 78 -6.63 3.93 25.77
CA ARG A 78 -6.88 3.02 26.90
C ARG A 78 -7.41 3.82 28.07
N ILE A 79 -8.56 3.43 28.60
CA ILE A 79 -9.17 4.04 29.79
C ILE A 79 -9.04 3.04 30.93
N TYR A 80 -8.67 3.54 32.11
CA TYR A 80 -8.56 2.76 33.32
C TYR A 80 -9.32 3.45 34.45
N GLU A 81 -9.88 2.64 35.34
CA GLU A 81 -10.49 3.09 36.59
C GLU A 81 -9.60 2.65 37.77
N ARG A 82 -9.42 3.55 38.75
CA ARG A 82 -8.72 3.21 40.00
C ARG A 82 -9.64 2.37 40.89
N VAL A 83 -9.12 1.28 41.43
CA VAL A 83 -9.88 0.39 42.32
C VAL A 83 -9.91 0.97 43.74
N GLY A 84 -10.97 1.68 44.07
CA GLY A 84 -11.15 2.29 45.40
C GLY A 84 -9.99 3.23 45.78
N ASN A 85 -9.47 3.07 47.00
CA ASN A 85 -8.31 3.83 47.50
C ASN A 85 -6.96 3.14 47.26
N THR A 86 -6.92 2.12 46.40
CA THR A 86 -5.67 1.41 46.07
C THR A 86 -4.93 2.10 44.92
N ASP A 87 -3.66 1.76 44.72
CA ASP A 87 -2.90 2.15 43.52
C ASP A 87 -3.09 1.19 42.33
N GLU A 88 -4.09 0.30 42.40
CA GLU A 88 -4.44 -0.58 41.29
C GLU A 88 -5.39 0.09 40.30
N TYR A 89 -5.15 -0.14 39.02
CA TYR A 89 -5.95 0.37 37.90
C TYR A 89 -6.45 -0.79 37.05
N ARG A 90 -7.77 -0.83 36.78
CA ARG A 90 -8.40 -1.85 35.93
C ARG A 90 -8.81 -1.25 34.58
N PRO A 91 -8.57 -1.96 33.46
CA PRO A 91 -8.96 -1.46 32.15
C PRO A 91 -10.49 -1.47 32.01
N ILE A 92 -11.04 -0.39 31.46
CA ILE A 92 -12.47 -0.32 31.10
C ILE A 92 -12.63 -0.81 29.66
N THR A 93 -13.42 -1.87 29.46
CA THR A 93 -13.81 -2.31 28.12
C THR A 93 -14.83 -1.33 27.56
N LEU A 94 -14.45 -0.58 26.53
CA LEU A 94 -15.35 0.31 25.80
C LEU A 94 -16.01 -0.46 24.66
N ASP A 95 -17.33 -0.63 24.72
CA ASP A 95 -18.12 -1.04 23.56
C ASP A 95 -18.56 0.21 22.79
N VAL A 96 -17.69 0.66 21.88
CA VAL A 96 -17.93 1.86 21.07
C VAL A 96 -18.96 1.59 19.96
N ALA A 97 -19.33 0.33 19.71
CA ALA A 97 -20.26 -0.05 18.64
C ALA A 97 -21.73 -0.02 19.06
N ALA A 98 -22.02 0.04 20.37
CA ALA A 98 -23.38 0.05 20.91
C ALA A 98 -24.04 1.45 20.97
N LEU A 99 -23.37 2.49 20.45
CA LEU A 99 -23.84 3.89 20.40
C LEU A 99 -24.26 4.31 18.99
#